data_AF-A0A1H8Y5A5-F1
#
_entry.id   AF-A0A1H8Y5A5-F1
#
_cell.length_a   1.000
_cell.length_b   1.000
_cell.length_c   1.000
_cell.angle_alpha   90.00
_cell.angle_beta   90.00
_cell.angle_gamma   90.00
#
_symmetry.space_group_name_H-M   'P 1'
#
loop_
_entity.id
_entity.type
_entity.pdbx_description
1 polymer ?
#
loop_
_entity_poly.entity_id
_entity_poly.type
_entity_poly.pdbx_seq_one_letter_code
_entity_poly.pdbx_strand_id
1 'polypeptide(L)' 'MELKSKKAQPAKFKLPEVRCFWCNRLLFRGIVENVEIKCPRCNAVQYIGSYHQPVPLQDGSQEDELRQSR' A
#
# COMPACT_ATOMS: atom_id res chain seq x y z
N MET A 1 -11.68 -21.17 -49.49
CA MET A 1 -11.09 -19.97 -48.87
C MET A 1 -10.79 -20.33 -47.43
N GLU A 2 -9.52 -20.65 -47.12
CA GLU A 2 -9.14 -21.16 -45.80
C GLU A 2 -8.98 -20.01 -44.81
N LEU A 3 -9.90 -19.92 -43.84
CA LEU A 3 -9.84 -18.96 -42.75
C LEU A 3 -8.83 -19.48 -41.71
N LYS A 4 -7.57 -19.08 -41.86
CA LYS A 4 -6.51 -19.32 -40.87
C LYS A 4 -6.85 -18.63 -39.54
N SER A 5 -7.27 -19.41 -38.57
CA SER A 5 -7.50 -19.00 -37.17
C SER A 5 -6.21 -18.43 -36.57
N LYS A 6 -6.18 -17.13 -36.33
CA LYS A 6 -5.09 -16.44 -35.64
C LYS A 6 -5.17 -16.81 -34.15
N LYS A 7 -4.23 -17.62 -33.67
CA LYS A 7 -4.11 -17.96 -32.24
C LYS A 7 -3.82 -16.68 -31.45
N ALA A 8 -4.75 -16.27 -30.59
CA ALA A 8 -4.53 -15.20 -29.62
C ALA A 8 -3.49 -15.67 -28.60
N GLN A 9 -2.29 -15.09 -28.64
CA GLN A 9 -1.28 -15.29 -27.60
C GLN A 9 -1.77 -14.58 -26.32
N PRO A 10 -1.81 -15.23 -25.15
CA PRO A 10 -2.17 -14.55 -23.92
C PRO A 10 -1.11 -13.48 -23.62
N ALA A 11 -1.55 -12.21 -23.54
CA ALA A 11 -0.69 -11.12 -23.12
C ALA A 11 -0.11 -11.46 -21.75
N LYS A 12 1.23 -11.49 -21.63
CA LYS A 12 1.92 -11.73 -20.36
C LYS A 12 1.68 -10.54 -19.43
N PHE A 13 0.62 -10.60 -18.61
CA PHE A 13 0.38 -9.59 -17.58
C PHE A 13 1.50 -9.68 -16.53
N LYS A 14 2.34 -8.63 -16.46
CA LYS A 14 3.36 -8.51 -15.43
C LYS A 14 2.71 -7.87 -14.20
N LEU A 15 2.76 -8.56 -13.07
CA LEU A 15 2.36 -8.00 -11.78
C LEU A 15 3.25 -6.80 -11.41
N PRO A 16 2.71 -5.80 -10.69
CA PRO A 16 3.45 -4.62 -10.29
C PRO A 16 4.64 -4.99 -9.40
N GLU A 17 5.75 -4.29 -9.58
CA GLU A 17 6.96 -4.50 -8.79
C GLU A 17 6.97 -3.57 -7.58
N VAL A 18 7.24 -4.13 -6.40
CA VAL A 18 7.48 -3.34 -5.20
C VAL A 18 8.95 -3.43 -4.82
N ARG A 19 9.58 -2.26 -4.64
CA ARG A 19 11.02 -2.11 -4.42
C ARG A 19 11.26 -1.40 -3.10
N CYS A 20 12.34 -1.78 -2.43
CA CYS A 20 12.80 -1.12 -1.23
C CYS A 20 13.14 0.35 -1.52
N PHE A 21 12.55 1.26 -0.74
CA PHE A 21 12.78 2.70 -0.85
C PHE A 21 14.25 3.11 -0.73
N TRP A 22 15.03 2.40 0.09
CA TRP A 22 16.40 2.79 0.44
C TRP A 22 17.45 2.31 -0.57
N CYS A 23 17.31 1.09 -1.10
CA CYS A 23 18.35 0.47 -1.93
C CYS A 23 17.84 -0.03 -3.28
N ASN A 24 16.58 0.26 -3.63
CA ASN A 24 15.90 -0.15 -4.86
C ASN A 24 15.88 -1.66 -5.15
N ARG A 25 16.20 -2.49 -4.14
CA ARG A 25 16.12 -3.94 -4.23
C ARG A 25 14.66 -4.35 -4.42
N LEU A 26 14.41 -5.21 -5.42
CA LEU A 26 13.10 -5.81 -5.62
C LEU A 26 12.72 -6.65 -4.38
N LEU A 27 11.57 -6.34 -3.79
CA LEU A 27 11.04 -7.03 -2.62
C LEU A 27 10.06 -8.12 -3.08
N PHE A 28 9.07 -7.76 -3.89
CA PHE A 28 8.14 -8.73 -4.48
C PHE A 28 7.46 -8.17 -5.76
N ARG A 29 6.70 -9.03 -6.45
CA ARG A 29 5.80 -8.65 -7.54
C ARG A 29 4.38 -9.10 -7.22
N GLY A 30 3.43 -8.17 -7.15
CA GLY A 30 2.05 -8.49 -6.76
C GLY A 30 1.33 -7.31 -6.13
N ILE A 31 0.09 -7.54 -5.75
CA ILE A 31 -0.75 -6.60 -5.00
C ILE A 31 -0.96 -7.21 -3.62
N VAL A 32 -0.86 -6.40 -2.58
CA VAL A 32 -1.01 -6.80 -1.17
C VAL A 32 -1.82 -5.74 -0.44
N GLU A 33 -2.61 -6.15 0.55
CA GLU A 33 -3.42 -5.22 1.35
C GLU A 33 -2.59 -4.52 2.43
N ASN A 34 -1.86 -5.28 3.24
CA ASN A 34 -0.92 -4.78 4.25
C ASN A 34 0.20 -5.79 4.45
N VAL A 35 1.45 -5.36 4.26
CA VAL A 35 2.62 -6.17 4.56
C VAL A 35 3.73 -5.30 5.15
N GLU A 36 4.33 -5.79 6.22
CA GLU A 36 5.62 -5.32 6.70
C GLU A 36 6.72 -6.20 6.08
N ILE A 37 7.66 -5.58 5.37
CA ILE A 37 8.74 -6.31 4.71
C ILE A 37 10.10 -5.71 5.08
N LYS A 38 10.97 -6.56 5.60
CA LYS A 38 12.37 -6.23 5.84
C LYS A 38 13.18 -6.42 4.57
N CYS A 39 13.90 -5.40 4.14
CA CYS A 39 14.78 -5.51 2.99
C CYS A 39 15.99 -6.40 3.32
N PRO A 40 16.25 -7.47 2.56
CA PRO A 40 17.37 -8.38 2.83
C PRO A 40 18.75 -7.76 2.54
N ARG A 41 18.80 -6.62 1.84
CA ARG A 41 20.06 -5.95 1.47
C ARG A 41 20.49 -4.87 2.44
N CYS A 42 19.55 -3.99 2.84
CA CYS A 42 19.86 -2.82 3.66
C CYS A 42 19.22 -2.89 5.05
N ASN A 43 18.49 -3.96 5.37
CA ASN A 43 17.77 -4.18 6.63
C ASN A 43 16.67 -3.16 6.97
N ALA A 44 16.40 -2.19 6.09
CA ALA A 44 15.28 -1.27 6.27
C ALA A 44 13.94 -2.02 6.25
N VAL A 45 13.05 -1.65 7.17
CA VAL A 45 11.68 -2.15 7.24
C VAL A 45 10.76 -1.21 6.48
N GLN A 46 9.91 -1.75 5.62
CA GLN A 46 8.95 -0.99 4.82
C GLN A 46 7.54 -1.54 5.02
N TYR A 47 6.59 -0.64 5.21
CA TYR A 47 5.16 -0.94 5.26
C TYR A 47 4.55 -0.67 3.89
N ILE A 48 3.86 -1.67 3.34
CA ILE A 48 3.25 -1.60 2.01
C ILE A 48 1.78 -1.98 2.21
N GLY A 49 0.89 -1.02 1.99
CA GLY A 49 -0.54 -1.25 2.15
C GLY A 49 -1.36 0.02 1.97
N SER A 50 -2.67 -0.16 1.85
CA SER A 50 -3.65 0.91 1.60
C SER A 50 -4.14 1.62 2.86
N TYR A 51 -3.71 1.17 4.04
CA TYR A 51 -4.15 1.76 5.29
C TYR A 51 -3.28 2.97 5.63
N HIS A 52 -3.80 4.13 5.27
CA HIS A 52 -3.57 5.34 6.04
C HIS A 52 -3.90 5.00 7.50
N GLN A 53 -2.94 5.07 8.42
CA GLN A 53 -3.28 4.99 9.84
C GLN A 53 -4.43 6.00 10.08
N PRO A 54 -5.52 5.61 10.77
CA PRO A 54 -6.27 6.61 11.49
C PRO A 54 -5.27 7.19 12.50
N VAL A 55 -4.80 8.40 12.20
CA VAL A 55 -4.12 9.25 13.18
C VAL A 55 -5.03 9.23 14.41
N PRO A 56 -4.53 8.90 15.62
CA PRO A 56 -5.37 8.98 16.80
C PRO A 56 -5.90 10.40 16.87
N LEU A 57 -7.19 10.59 16.62
CA LEU A 57 -7.87 11.83 16.97
C LEU A 57 -7.75 11.90 18.49
N GLN A 58 -6.86 12.76 18.96
CA GLN A 58 -6.77 13.12 20.36
C GLN A 58 -8.07 13.87 20.68
N ASP A 59 -9.08 13.13 21.16
CA ASP A 59 -10.26 13.72 21.81
C ASP A 59 -9.79 14.28 23.15
N GLY A 60 -9.27 15.51 23.09
CA GLY A 60 -8.96 16.31 24.25
C GLY A 60 -10.26 16.80 24.87
N SER A 61 -10.72 16.11 25.90
CA SER A 61 -11.82 16.53 26.75
C SER A 61 -11.41 17.79 27.54
N GLN A 62 -12.17 18.89 27.41
CA GLN A 62 -12.29 19.92 28.45
C GLN A 62 -13.75 20.39 28.52
N GLU A 63 -14.48 19.68 29.37
CA GLU A 63 -15.56 20.21 30.19
C GLU A 63 -14.96 21.30 31.10
N ASP A 64 -15.38 22.56 30.97
CA ASP A 64 -15.40 23.54 32.08
C ASP A 64 -16.11 24.86 31.68
N GLU A 65 -17.22 25.09 32.38
CA GLU A 65 -17.73 26.36 32.92
C GLU A 65 -18.03 27.63 32.06
N LEU A 66 -19.31 28.04 32.16
CA LEU A 66 -19.81 29.41 32.38
C LEU A 66 -20.17 30.32 31.18
N ARG A 67 -21.49 30.50 30.97
CA ARG A 67 -22.19 31.81 30.92
C ARG A 67 -23.70 31.57 30.77
N GLN A 68 -24.44 31.59 31.88
CA GLN A 68 -25.19 32.76 32.35
C GLN A 68 -26.21 33.33 31.33
N SER A 69 -27.48 33.17 31.72
CA SER A 69 -28.61 34.08 31.52
C SER A 69 -29.14 34.34 30.10
N ARG A 70 -30.26 33.68 29.77
CA ARG A 70 -31.50 34.36 29.37
C ARG A 70 -32.72 33.45 29.43
#